data_AF-A0A7C1G7H7-F1
#
_entry.id   AF-A0A7C1G7H7-F1
#
_cell.length_a   1.000
_cell.length_b   1.000
_cell.length_c   1.000
_cell.angle_alpha   90.00
_cell.angle_beta   90.00
_cell.angle_gamma   90.00
#
_symmetry.space_group_name_H-M   'P 1'
#
loop_
_entity.id
_entity.type
_entity.pdbx_description
1 polymer ?
#
loop_
_entity_poly.entity_id
_entity_poly.type
_entity_poly.pdbx_seq_one_letter_code
_entity_poly.pdbx_strand_id
1 'polypeptide(L)'
;STCFSTFVKYFYDHLRYLNLSRKSGTPPDPSRLRAFEEITMHLAEGPRLWSESLTEEIPIPALKDMGLRPTKPENEQGLLRMMQEAGRKLVEERLVDSYFGNISAYYNETIYISETAASLDELEGAIDPVPVDGSSSIGITASSEFPTHRSVYSQTPYRFILHGHPKFSVIMSMVCEKECPFRGRCHRACPEKRHICGAPVVPGEIGTGPAGIVNTVPRAFKKHDTVIVLGHGVFTAGTDGFQRPLLRMKEIEACAMKEYFRNERTYSGYL
;
A
#
# COMPACT_ATOMS: atom_id res chain seq x y z
N SER A 1 1.68 -9.92 10.77
CA SER A 1 1.11 -9.04 11.82
C SER A 1 2.17 -8.37 12.71
N THR A 2 2.69 -9.04 13.75
CA THR A 2 3.66 -8.42 14.69
C THR A 2 4.94 -7.99 13.97
N CYS A 3 5.49 -8.82 13.07
CA CYS A 3 6.68 -8.48 12.29
C CYS A 3 6.52 -7.22 11.43
N PHE A 4 5.36 -7.06 10.76
CA PHE A 4 5.06 -5.86 9.99
C PHE A 4 4.97 -4.62 10.88
N SER A 5 4.17 -4.67 11.94
CA SER A 5 3.99 -3.52 12.84
C SER A 5 5.30 -3.10 13.52
N THR A 6 6.14 -4.06 13.94
CA THR A 6 7.47 -3.81 14.51
C THR A 6 8.40 -3.16 13.50
N PHE A 7 8.43 -3.64 12.25
CA PHE A 7 9.20 -3.02 11.18
C PHE A 7 8.77 -1.57 10.95
N VAL A 8 7.47 -1.35 10.72
CA VAL A 8 6.92 -0.02 10.47
C VAL A 8 7.21 0.94 11.62
N LYS A 9 7.02 0.48 12.86
CA LYS A 9 7.29 1.30 14.05
C LYS A 9 8.76 1.64 14.20
N TYR A 10 9.66 0.66 14.04
CA TYR A 10 11.10 0.84 14.16
C TYR A 10 11.63 1.89 13.17
N PHE A 11 11.31 1.74 11.88
CA PHE A 11 11.75 2.67 10.84
C PHE A 11 11.13 4.06 11.00
N TYR A 12 9.84 4.13 11.33
CA TYR A 12 9.19 5.41 11.59
C TYR A 12 9.79 6.15 12.80
N ASP A 13 10.04 5.45 13.90
CA ASP A 13 10.65 6.03 15.10
C ASP A 13 12.09 6.46 14.88
N HIS A 14 12.85 5.72 14.07
CA HIS A 14 14.20 6.13 13.68
C HIS A 14 14.18 7.45 12.93
N LEU A 15 13.35 7.57 11.89
CA LEU A 15 13.26 8.81 11.13
C LEU A 15 12.71 9.98 11.97
N ARG A 16 11.75 9.70 12.86
CA ARG A 16 11.25 10.67 13.85
C ARG A 16 12.35 11.15 14.78
N TYR A 17 13.15 10.24 15.32
CA TYR A 17 14.26 10.55 16.21
C TYR A 17 15.27 11.47 15.54
N LEU A 18 15.72 11.13 14.33
CA LEU A 18 16.68 11.96 13.59
C LEU A 18 16.13 13.36 13.33
N ASN A 19 14.85 13.46 12.93
CA ASN A 19 14.23 14.76 12.71
C ASN A 19 14.14 15.60 14.00
N LEU A 20 13.87 14.97 15.16
CA LEU A 20 13.87 15.66 16.45
C LEU A 20 15.26 16.15 16.83
N SER A 21 16.29 15.29 16.71
CA SER A 21 17.70 15.65 16.91
C SER A 21 18.12 16.84 16.04
N ARG A 22 17.75 16.82 14.75
CA ARG A 22 17.96 17.94 13.83
C ARG A 22 17.27 19.23 14.30
N LYS A 23 15.99 19.15 14.68
CA LYS A 23 15.22 20.31 15.13
C LYS A 23 15.72 20.89 16.45
N SER A 24 16.27 20.07 17.35
CA SER A 24 16.84 20.52 18.63
C SER A 24 18.32 20.94 18.52
N GLY A 25 18.96 20.73 17.36
CA GLY A 25 20.41 20.95 17.20
C GLY A 25 21.26 19.97 18.00
N THR A 26 20.68 18.86 18.46
CA THR A 26 21.40 17.82 19.23
C THR A 26 21.91 16.75 18.26
N PRO A 27 23.21 16.44 18.25
CA PRO A 27 23.73 15.35 17.41
C PRO A 27 23.04 14.02 17.72
N PRO A 28 22.68 13.20 16.71
CA PRO A 28 22.19 11.84 16.95
C PRO A 28 23.25 10.97 17.65
N ASP A 29 22.80 10.00 18.45
CA ASP A 29 23.65 9.02 19.12
C ASP A 29 24.34 8.12 18.07
N PRO A 30 25.69 8.13 17.99
CA PRO A 30 26.43 7.33 17.03
C PRO A 30 26.16 5.81 17.16
N SER A 31 25.88 5.32 18.36
CA SER A 31 25.58 3.90 18.58
C SER A 31 24.24 3.50 17.97
N ARG A 32 23.26 4.40 18.03
CA ARG A 32 21.96 4.20 17.38
C ARG A 32 22.06 4.25 15.86
N LEU A 33 22.87 5.17 15.32
CA LEU A 33 23.13 5.24 13.88
C LEU A 33 23.76 3.94 13.36
N ARG A 34 24.82 3.46 14.02
CA ARG A 34 25.46 2.18 13.66
C ARG A 34 24.50 0.99 13.74
N ALA A 35 23.71 0.89 14.81
CA ALA A 35 22.73 -0.19 14.94
C ALA A 35 21.67 -0.14 13.83
N PHE A 36 21.24 1.06 13.42
CA PHE A 36 20.32 1.21 12.29
C PHE A 36 20.97 0.77 10.97
N GLU A 37 22.20 1.20 10.71
CA GLU A 37 22.99 0.78 9.56
C GLU A 37 23.10 -0.76 9.49
N GLU A 38 23.57 -1.40 10.55
CA GLU A 38 23.69 -2.86 10.66
C GLU A 38 22.36 -3.58 10.36
N ILE A 39 21.24 -3.12 10.94
CA ILE A 39 19.91 -3.69 10.69
C ILE A 39 19.52 -3.55 9.22
N THR A 40 19.79 -2.39 8.61
CA THR A 40 19.41 -2.15 7.22
C THR A 40 20.28 -2.91 6.20
N MET A 41 21.51 -3.30 6.55
CA MET A 41 22.32 -4.20 5.71
C MET A 41 21.67 -5.57 5.52
N HIS A 42 20.80 -6.00 6.43
CA HIS A 42 20.04 -7.25 6.31
C HIS A 42 18.76 -7.13 5.46
N LEU A 43 18.41 -5.94 4.98
CA LEU A 43 17.34 -5.79 3.99
C LEU A 43 17.81 -6.33 2.64
N ALA A 44 16.87 -6.82 1.82
CA ALA A 44 17.20 -7.33 0.48
C ALA A 44 17.94 -6.30 -0.38
N GLU A 45 17.60 -5.02 -0.23
CA GLU A 45 18.24 -3.89 -0.93
C GLU A 45 19.35 -3.22 -0.09
N GLY A 46 19.69 -3.77 1.08
CA GLY A 46 20.60 -3.18 2.07
C GLY A 46 21.89 -2.61 1.47
N PRO A 47 22.71 -3.40 0.75
CA PRO A 47 23.94 -2.91 0.14
C PRO A 47 23.77 -1.72 -0.82
N ARG A 48 22.63 -1.64 -1.54
CA ARG A 48 22.34 -0.52 -2.46
C ARG A 48 21.88 0.74 -1.73
N LEU A 49 21.19 0.59 -0.60
CA LEU A 49 20.67 1.70 0.19
C LEU A 49 21.78 2.55 0.82
N TRP A 50 22.98 1.99 0.99
CA TRP A 50 24.16 2.65 1.56
C TRP A 50 25.25 2.99 0.54
N SER A 51 25.03 2.78 -0.76
CA SER A 51 25.97 3.26 -1.78
C SER A 51 26.02 4.80 -1.78
N GLU A 52 27.15 5.38 -2.20
CA GLU A 52 27.34 6.84 -2.24
C GLU A 52 26.33 7.54 -3.15
N SER A 53 25.84 6.85 -4.17
CA SER A 53 24.79 7.35 -5.04
C SER A 53 23.50 6.53 -4.87
N LEU A 54 22.58 7.05 -4.06
CA LEU A 54 21.14 6.70 -4.08
C LEU A 54 20.47 6.95 -5.47
N THR A 55 21.27 7.17 -6.52
CA THR A 55 20.87 7.43 -7.89
C THR A 55 20.60 6.16 -8.67
N GLU A 56 21.12 4.99 -8.26
CA GLU A 56 20.74 3.73 -8.89
C GLU A 56 19.26 3.47 -8.64
N GLU A 57 18.48 3.44 -9.72
CA GLU A 57 17.05 3.15 -9.65
C GLU A 57 16.85 1.71 -9.16
N ILE A 58 15.97 1.52 -8.17
CA ILE A 58 15.51 0.18 -7.80
C ILE A 58 14.86 -0.40 -9.06
N PRO A 59 15.35 -1.52 -9.60
CA PRO A 59 14.88 -2.01 -10.89
C PRO A 59 13.41 -2.40 -10.79
N ILE A 60 12.58 -1.73 -11.58
CA ILE A 60 11.16 -2.05 -11.71
C ILE A 60 10.97 -2.79 -13.02
N PRO A 61 10.42 -4.02 -13.03
CA PRO A 61 10.14 -4.74 -14.26
C PRO A 61 9.24 -3.94 -15.19
N ALA A 62 9.45 -4.05 -16.49
CA ALA A 62 8.49 -3.51 -17.45
C ALA A 62 7.14 -4.21 -17.28
N LEU A 63 6.05 -3.55 -17.69
CA LEU A 63 4.69 -4.08 -17.53
C LEU A 63 4.52 -5.51 -18.07
N LYS A 64 5.17 -5.82 -19.19
CA LYS A 64 5.17 -7.14 -19.84
C LYS A 64 5.86 -8.23 -19.02
N ASP A 65 6.77 -7.85 -18.12
CA ASP A 65 7.61 -8.73 -17.31
C ASP A 65 7.08 -8.89 -15.87
N MET A 66 5.85 -8.39 -15.61
CA MET A 66 5.22 -8.44 -14.28
C MET A 66 4.82 -9.86 -13.82
N GLY A 67 4.90 -10.86 -14.70
CA GLY A 67 4.54 -12.24 -14.39
C GLY A 67 3.04 -12.48 -14.16
N LEU A 68 2.19 -11.56 -14.63
CA LEU A 68 0.73 -11.69 -14.61
C LEU A 68 0.18 -11.66 -16.04
N ARG A 69 -1.02 -12.20 -16.25
CA ARG A 69 -1.70 -12.15 -17.56
C ARG A 69 -2.02 -10.71 -17.99
N PRO A 70 -1.76 -10.32 -19.26
CA PRO A 70 -1.99 -8.96 -19.76
C PRO A 70 -3.41 -8.69 -20.27
N THR A 71 -4.22 -9.72 -20.47
CA THR A 71 -5.52 -9.60 -21.14
C THR A 71 -6.68 -9.63 -20.14
N LYS A 72 -7.79 -9.00 -20.55
CA LYS A 72 -9.07 -9.11 -19.84
C LYS A 72 -9.47 -10.59 -19.69
N PRO A 73 -10.17 -10.95 -18.61
CA PRO A 73 -10.71 -12.29 -18.46
C PRO A 73 -11.76 -12.57 -19.55
N GLU A 74 -11.62 -13.70 -20.23
CA GLU A 74 -12.58 -14.16 -21.24
C GLU A 74 -13.88 -14.66 -20.60
N ASN A 75 -13.76 -15.25 -19.41
CA ASN A 75 -14.84 -15.81 -18.62
C ASN A 75 -14.51 -15.71 -17.12
N GLU A 76 -15.49 -16.04 -16.28
CA GLU A 76 -15.36 -16.06 -14.82
C GLU A 76 -14.19 -16.92 -14.33
N GLN A 77 -14.00 -18.12 -14.91
CA GLN A 77 -12.88 -18.98 -14.53
C GLN A 77 -11.51 -18.35 -14.84
N GLY A 78 -11.42 -17.61 -15.95
CA GLY A 78 -10.25 -16.81 -16.29
C GLY A 78 -10.01 -15.69 -15.29
N LEU A 79 -11.07 -15.02 -14.84
CA LEU A 79 -10.99 -13.98 -13.82
C LEU A 79 -10.48 -14.51 -12.47
N LEU A 80 -11.01 -15.64 -12.00
CA LEU A 80 -10.60 -16.26 -10.74
C LEU A 80 -9.11 -16.63 -10.77
N ARG A 81 -8.63 -17.21 -11.89
CA ARG A 81 -7.20 -17.49 -12.08
C ARG A 81 -6.35 -16.21 -12.04
N MET A 82 -6.81 -15.13 -12.67
CA MET A 82 -6.09 -13.84 -12.62
C MET A 82 -6.00 -13.29 -11.19
N MET A 83 -7.06 -13.43 -10.39
CA MET A 83 -7.06 -13.01 -8.98
C MET A 83 -6.07 -13.84 -8.15
N GLN A 84 -6.08 -15.17 -8.32
CA GLN A 84 -5.13 -16.07 -7.63
C GLN A 84 -3.68 -15.77 -7.99
N GLU A 85 -3.37 -15.60 -9.28
CA GLU A 85 -2.03 -15.23 -9.76
C GLU A 85 -1.58 -13.88 -9.17
N ALA A 86 -2.46 -12.88 -9.18
CA ALA A 86 -2.16 -11.56 -8.64
C ALA A 86 -1.96 -11.56 -7.13
N GLY A 87 -2.79 -12.29 -6.38
CA GLY A 87 -2.66 -12.43 -4.93
C GLY A 87 -1.34 -13.08 -4.53
N ARG A 88 -0.99 -14.22 -5.16
CA ARG A 88 0.32 -14.88 -4.96
C ARG A 88 1.48 -13.95 -5.27
N LYS A 89 1.41 -13.26 -6.41
CA LYS A 89 2.45 -12.34 -6.83
C LYS A 89 2.62 -11.17 -5.85
N LEU A 90 1.54 -10.66 -5.27
CA LEU A 90 1.59 -9.58 -4.29
C LEU A 90 2.36 -9.98 -3.01
N VAL A 91 2.18 -11.23 -2.57
CA VAL A 91 2.87 -11.81 -1.41
C VAL A 91 4.33 -12.15 -1.75
N GLU A 92 4.59 -12.79 -2.89
CA GLU A 92 5.95 -13.11 -3.37
C GLU A 92 6.84 -11.86 -3.44
N GLU A 93 6.28 -10.75 -3.92
CA GLU A 93 6.94 -9.45 -4.04
C GLU A 93 7.01 -8.67 -2.70
N ARG A 94 6.55 -9.27 -1.59
CA ARG A 94 6.56 -8.71 -0.23
C ARG A 94 5.85 -7.36 -0.10
N LEU A 95 4.84 -7.11 -0.94
CA LEU A 95 4.03 -5.89 -0.92
C LEU A 95 2.87 -5.99 0.09
N VAL A 96 2.67 -7.16 0.68
CA VAL A 96 1.66 -7.43 1.71
C VAL A 96 2.06 -8.66 2.53
N ASP A 97 1.70 -8.70 3.82
CA ASP A 97 1.63 -9.97 4.57
C ASP A 97 0.37 -10.72 4.10
N SER A 98 0.43 -12.04 3.93
CA SER A 98 -0.62 -12.81 3.22
C SER A 98 -2.07 -12.58 3.68
N TYR A 99 -2.31 -12.21 4.95
CA TYR A 99 -3.66 -11.99 5.53
C TYR A 99 -4.12 -10.52 5.63
N PHE A 100 -3.28 -9.56 5.26
CA PHE A 100 -3.51 -8.14 5.61
C PHE A 100 -4.08 -7.28 4.47
N GLY A 101 -3.95 -7.72 3.22
CA GLY A 101 -4.53 -7.04 2.06
C GLY A 101 -5.82 -7.68 1.58
N ASN A 102 -6.31 -7.17 0.44
CA ASN A 102 -7.42 -7.78 -0.27
C ASN A 102 -7.33 -7.45 -1.77
N ILE A 103 -8.06 -8.23 -2.56
CA ILE A 103 -8.09 -8.11 -4.01
C ILE A 103 -9.53 -8.21 -4.48
N SER A 104 -9.87 -7.43 -5.50
CA SER A 104 -11.17 -7.59 -6.15
C SER A 104 -11.12 -7.32 -7.65
N ALA A 105 -12.13 -7.85 -8.34
CA ALA A 105 -12.45 -7.53 -9.71
C ALA A 105 -13.96 -7.33 -9.90
N TYR A 106 -14.34 -6.39 -10.77
CA TYR A 106 -15.71 -6.22 -11.24
C TYR A 106 -15.85 -6.82 -12.62
N TYR A 107 -16.75 -7.80 -12.76
CA TYR A 107 -16.98 -8.55 -13.99
C TYR A 107 -18.45 -8.97 -14.07
N ASN A 108 -19.10 -8.70 -15.20
CA ASN A 108 -20.51 -9.05 -15.46
C ASN A 108 -21.44 -8.75 -14.26
N GLU A 109 -21.47 -7.49 -13.82
CA GLU A 109 -22.34 -7.01 -12.72
C GLU A 109 -22.10 -7.69 -11.36
N THR A 110 -20.98 -8.39 -11.23
CA THR A 110 -20.57 -9.08 -10.01
C THR A 110 -19.20 -8.56 -9.57
N ILE A 111 -19.05 -8.30 -8.27
CA ILE A 111 -17.75 -8.01 -7.66
C ILE A 111 -17.23 -9.30 -7.05
N TYR A 112 -16.14 -9.80 -7.59
CA TYR A 112 -15.37 -10.90 -7.03
C TYR A 112 -14.36 -10.30 -6.07
N ILE A 113 -14.40 -10.67 -4.79
CA ILE A 113 -13.51 -10.11 -3.77
C ILE A 113 -13.00 -11.21 -2.85
N SER A 114 -11.75 -11.11 -2.42
CA SER A 114 -11.23 -12.03 -1.40
C SER A 114 -12.08 -11.97 -0.12
N GLU A 115 -12.28 -13.13 0.52
CA GLU A 115 -12.91 -13.21 1.83
C GLU A 115 -12.14 -12.42 2.89
N THR A 116 -12.81 -12.04 3.96
CA THR A 116 -12.15 -11.43 5.12
C THR A 116 -11.10 -12.39 5.68
N ALA A 117 -9.87 -11.88 5.84
CA ALA A 117 -8.72 -12.64 6.35
C ALA A 117 -8.34 -13.86 5.49
N ALA A 118 -8.71 -13.90 4.21
CA ALA A 118 -8.17 -14.88 3.26
C ALA A 118 -6.65 -14.71 3.10
N SER A 119 -5.95 -15.82 2.86
CA SER A 119 -4.54 -15.77 2.46
C SER A 119 -4.44 -15.42 0.97
N LEU A 120 -3.82 -14.29 0.65
CA LEU A 120 -3.76 -13.79 -0.74
C LEU A 120 -2.96 -14.70 -1.69
N ASP A 121 -2.02 -15.49 -1.18
CA ASP A 121 -1.27 -16.49 -1.93
C ASP A 121 -2.01 -17.83 -2.12
N GLU A 122 -3.13 -18.02 -1.42
CA GLU A 122 -3.96 -19.23 -1.43
C GLU A 122 -5.46 -18.90 -1.61
N LEU A 123 -5.78 -18.02 -2.58
CA LEU A 123 -7.16 -17.55 -2.83
C LEU A 123 -8.12 -18.60 -3.44
N GLU A 124 -7.66 -19.82 -3.66
CA GLU A 124 -8.53 -20.87 -4.21
C GLU A 124 -9.66 -21.20 -3.23
N GLY A 125 -10.91 -21.02 -3.67
CA GLY A 125 -12.08 -21.21 -2.83
C GLY A 125 -12.35 -20.09 -1.82
N ALA A 126 -11.55 -19.02 -1.79
CA ALA A 126 -11.68 -17.90 -0.83
C ALA A 126 -11.98 -16.56 -1.54
N ILE A 127 -12.75 -16.63 -2.64
CA ILE A 127 -13.19 -15.46 -3.42
C ILE A 127 -14.72 -15.47 -3.45
N ASP A 128 -15.31 -14.42 -2.89
CA ASP A 128 -16.74 -14.21 -2.83
C ASP A 128 -17.25 -13.49 -4.10
N PRO A 129 -18.19 -14.09 -4.85
CA PRO A 129 -18.92 -13.41 -5.92
C PRO A 129 -20.11 -12.64 -5.33
N VAL A 130 -20.01 -11.31 -5.29
CA VAL A 130 -21.04 -10.42 -4.74
C VAL A 130 -21.72 -9.63 -5.88
N PRO A 131 -22.95 -10.01 -6.29
CA PRO A 131 -23.76 -9.23 -7.23
C PRO A 131 -23.98 -7.79 -6.77
N VAL A 132 -23.89 -6.82 -7.68
CA VAL A 132 -24.07 -5.40 -7.32
C VAL A 132 -25.52 -4.99 -7.10
N ASP A 133 -26.46 -5.78 -7.59
CA ASP A 133 -27.90 -5.59 -7.43
C ASP A 133 -28.39 -5.88 -6.00
N GLY A 134 -27.53 -6.39 -5.12
CA GLY A 134 -27.86 -6.71 -3.74
C GLY A 134 -28.71 -7.98 -3.59
N SER A 135 -28.78 -8.82 -4.61
CA SER A 135 -29.55 -10.08 -4.63
C SER A 135 -28.99 -11.18 -3.73
N SER A 136 -27.84 -10.96 -3.07
CA SER A 136 -27.10 -11.99 -2.34
C SER A 136 -26.64 -11.56 -0.95
N SER A 137 -26.63 -12.53 -0.03
CA SER A 137 -26.03 -12.42 1.32
C SER A 137 -24.56 -12.83 1.38
N ILE A 138 -23.94 -13.20 0.25
CA ILE A 138 -22.51 -13.59 0.16
C ILE A 138 -21.58 -12.47 0.67
N GLY A 139 -22.02 -11.22 0.66
CA GLY A 139 -21.25 -10.10 1.22
C GLY A 139 -20.93 -10.17 2.73
N ILE A 140 -21.43 -11.18 3.46
CA ILE A 140 -21.13 -11.37 4.89
C ILE A 140 -19.70 -11.88 5.11
N THR A 141 -19.21 -12.77 4.23
CA THR A 141 -17.84 -13.34 4.30
C THR A 141 -16.80 -12.50 3.57
N ALA A 142 -17.26 -11.61 2.68
CA ALA A 142 -16.41 -10.74 1.88
C ALA A 142 -15.50 -9.86 2.76
N SER A 143 -14.37 -9.39 2.20
CA SER A 143 -13.49 -8.44 2.89
C SER A 143 -14.27 -7.32 3.59
N SER A 144 -13.87 -6.99 4.82
CA SER A 144 -14.39 -5.83 5.56
C SER A 144 -14.28 -4.49 4.81
N GLU A 145 -13.42 -4.43 3.78
CA GLU A 145 -13.23 -3.26 2.91
C GLU A 145 -14.07 -3.32 1.63
N PHE A 146 -14.89 -4.34 1.42
CA PHE A 146 -15.81 -4.48 0.29
C PHE A 146 -16.61 -3.21 -0.03
N PRO A 147 -17.19 -2.48 0.96
CA PRO A 147 -17.90 -1.24 0.67
C PRO A 147 -17.05 -0.19 -0.05
N THR A 148 -15.74 -0.13 0.25
CA THR A 148 -14.78 0.74 -0.42
C THR A 148 -14.59 0.32 -1.88
N HIS A 149 -14.37 -0.97 -2.14
CA HIS A 149 -14.17 -1.50 -3.49
C HIS A 149 -15.40 -1.28 -4.37
N ARG A 150 -16.59 -1.61 -3.86
CA ARG A 150 -17.87 -1.34 -4.53
C ARG A 150 -18.04 0.13 -4.86
N SER A 151 -17.68 1.01 -3.92
CA SER A 151 -17.75 2.46 -4.11
C SER A 151 -16.77 2.96 -5.18
N VAL A 152 -15.57 2.38 -5.29
CA VAL A 152 -14.64 2.67 -6.39
C VAL A 152 -15.23 2.24 -7.73
N TYR A 153 -15.74 1.01 -7.84
CA TYR A 153 -16.31 0.48 -9.10
C TYR A 153 -17.53 1.26 -9.59
N SER A 154 -18.39 1.72 -8.68
CA SER A 154 -19.56 2.54 -9.03
C SER A 154 -19.22 3.96 -9.49
N GLN A 155 -18.03 4.47 -9.17
CA GLN A 155 -17.66 5.88 -9.41
C GLN A 155 -16.53 6.07 -10.41
N THR A 156 -15.93 4.98 -10.91
CA THR A 156 -14.72 5.02 -11.73
C THR A 156 -14.74 3.95 -12.83
N PRO A 157 -13.93 4.11 -13.89
CA PRO A 157 -13.83 3.11 -14.95
C PRO A 157 -13.00 1.87 -14.55
N TYR A 158 -12.37 1.86 -13.37
CA TYR A 158 -11.54 0.74 -12.93
C TYR A 158 -12.35 -0.53 -12.70
N ARG A 159 -11.71 -1.67 -12.91
CA ARG A 159 -12.33 -3.01 -12.85
C ARG A 159 -11.53 -4.01 -12.04
N PHE A 160 -10.30 -3.65 -11.65
CA PHE A 160 -9.39 -4.48 -10.87
C PHE A 160 -8.77 -3.61 -9.79
N ILE A 161 -8.80 -4.07 -8.54
CA ILE A 161 -8.23 -3.35 -7.38
C ILE A 161 -7.31 -4.30 -6.63
N LEU A 162 -6.09 -3.85 -6.33
CA LEU A 162 -5.21 -4.46 -5.36
C LEU A 162 -5.10 -3.56 -4.14
N HIS A 163 -5.26 -4.15 -2.97
CA HIS A 163 -4.90 -3.54 -1.70
C HIS A 163 -3.76 -4.32 -1.06
N GLY A 164 -2.65 -3.64 -0.80
CA GLY A 164 -1.47 -4.20 -0.14
C GLY A 164 -0.92 -3.22 0.89
N HIS A 165 -0.02 -3.69 1.75
CA HIS A 165 0.59 -2.90 2.83
C HIS A 165 2.12 -2.80 2.66
N PRO A 166 2.62 -2.21 1.56
CA PRO A 166 4.05 -2.10 1.35
C PRO A 166 4.69 -1.16 2.38
N LYS A 167 5.79 -1.61 3.00
CA LYS A 167 6.30 -1.10 4.27
C LYS A 167 6.68 0.38 4.20
N PHE A 168 7.48 0.77 3.22
CA PHE A 168 8.02 2.14 3.14
C PHE A 168 6.94 3.14 2.76
N SER A 169 6.02 2.79 1.87
CA SER A 169 4.87 3.65 1.55
C SER A 169 3.99 3.90 2.78
N VAL A 170 3.75 2.88 3.61
CA VAL A 170 3.01 3.00 4.88
C VAL A 170 3.79 3.88 5.86
N ILE A 171 5.09 3.63 6.07
CA ILE A 171 5.94 4.45 6.95
C ILE A 171 5.89 5.92 6.52
N MET A 172 6.17 6.20 5.24
CA MET A 172 6.23 7.55 4.69
C MET A 172 4.88 8.25 4.74
N SER A 173 3.76 7.51 4.64
CA SER A 173 2.42 8.07 4.81
C SER A 173 2.20 8.71 6.19
N MET A 174 2.93 8.27 7.22
CA MET A 174 2.83 8.81 8.58
C MET A 174 3.82 9.95 8.85
N VAL A 175 4.85 10.11 8.02
CA VAL A 175 5.85 11.17 8.17
C VAL A 175 5.20 12.52 7.87
N CYS A 176 5.13 13.36 8.90
CA CYS A 176 4.61 14.72 8.82
C CYS A 176 5.33 15.59 9.85
N GLU A 177 6.00 16.64 9.37
CA GLU A 177 6.79 17.54 10.21
C GLU A 177 6.00 18.73 10.77
N LYS A 178 4.76 18.90 10.32
CA LYS A 178 3.91 20.03 10.74
C LYS A 178 3.52 19.89 12.20
N GLU A 179 3.63 20.99 12.94
CA GLU A 179 2.95 21.15 14.21
C GLU A 179 1.46 21.29 13.94
N CYS A 180 0.67 20.33 14.42
CA CYS A 180 -0.70 20.12 13.98
C CYS A 180 -1.60 19.81 15.18
N PRO A 181 -2.70 20.57 15.38
CA PRO A 181 -3.64 20.34 16.49
C PRO A 181 -4.41 19.00 16.36
N PHE A 182 -4.33 18.34 15.20
CA PHE A 182 -4.92 17.03 14.95
C PHE A 182 -3.91 15.88 15.13
N ARG A 183 -2.70 16.14 15.62
CA ARG A 183 -1.69 15.09 15.89
C ARG A 183 -2.31 14.01 16.79
N GLY A 184 -2.12 12.74 16.41
CA GLY A 184 -2.76 11.58 17.04
C GLY A 184 -4.14 11.21 16.46
N ARG A 185 -4.81 12.10 15.72
CA ARG A 185 -6.11 11.86 15.07
C ARG A 185 -6.06 11.88 13.54
N CYS A 186 -4.87 12.07 12.95
CA CYS A 186 -4.69 12.15 11.50
C CYS A 186 -5.17 10.91 10.75
N HIS A 187 -5.09 9.71 11.35
CA HIS A 187 -5.60 8.48 10.73
C HIS A 187 -7.11 8.53 10.46
N ARG A 188 -7.88 9.33 11.21
CA ARG A 188 -9.33 9.49 11.01
C ARG A 188 -9.68 10.65 10.07
N ALA A 189 -9.02 11.79 10.28
CA ALA A 189 -9.40 13.04 9.62
C ALA A 189 -8.23 14.03 9.49
N CYS A 190 -7.14 13.60 8.86
CA CYS A 190 -6.02 14.50 8.54
C CYS A 190 -6.49 15.62 7.58
N PRO A 191 -6.36 16.91 7.93
CA PRO A 191 -6.72 18.01 7.04
C PRO A 191 -5.66 18.26 5.95
N GLU A 192 -4.46 17.70 6.13
CA GLU A 192 -3.31 17.96 5.27
C GLU A 192 -3.36 17.12 4.00
N LYS A 193 -3.40 17.80 2.85
CA LYS A 193 -3.31 17.16 1.53
C LYS A 193 -1.83 16.88 1.23
N ARG A 194 -1.45 15.61 1.33
CA ARG A 194 -0.08 15.14 1.03
C ARG A 194 -0.11 14.17 -0.13
N HIS A 195 1.02 14.08 -0.81
CA HIS A 195 1.27 13.09 -1.83
C HIS A 195 2.62 12.44 -1.55
N ILE A 196 2.74 11.16 -1.89
CA ILE A 196 4.00 10.42 -1.90
C ILE A 196 4.13 9.85 -3.30
N CYS A 197 5.20 10.21 -4.01
CA CYS A 197 5.48 9.66 -5.33
C CYS A 197 4.31 9.83 -6.33
N GLY A 198 3.61 10.97 -6.24
CA GLY A 198 2.44 11.29 -7.07
C GLY A 198 1.11 10.66 -6.61
N ALA A 199 1.12 9.75 -5.62
CA ALA A 199 -0.10 9.19 -5.06
C ALA A 199 -0.61 10.02 -3.87
N PRO A 200 -1.91 10.38 -3.81
CA PRO A 200 -2.49 11.08 -2.67
C PRO A 200 -2.46 10.22 -1.41
N VAL A 201 -2.17 10.85 -0.28
CA VAL A 201 -2.32 10.26 1.06
C VAL A 201 -3.65 10.71 1.64
N VAL A 202 -4.54 9.76 1.91
CA VAL A 202 -5.88 10.02 2.47
C VAL A 202 -5.99 9.46 3.88
N PRO A 203 -6.73 10.12 4.80
CA PRO A 203 -7.10 9.53 6.07
C PRO A 203 -8.27 8.56 5.90
N GLY A 204 -8.46 7.69 6.88
CA GLY A 204 -9.68 6.91 7.04
C GLY A 204 -9.46 5.66 7.89
N GLU A 205 -10.50 5.29 8.63
CA GLU A 205 -10.60 4.01 9.35
C GLU A 205 -11.19 2.93 8.44
N ILE A 206 -10.94 1.66 8.75
CA ILE A 206 -11.61 0.55 8.06
C ILE A 206 -13.13 0.62 8.33
N GLY A 207 -13.92 0.23 7.32
CA GLY A 207 -15.38 0.15 7.42
C GLY A 207 -16.13 1.38 6.90
N THR A 208 -17.40 1.48 7.28
CA THR A 208 -18.39 2.40 6.69
C THR A 208 -18.78 3.60 7.55
N GLY A 209 -18.11 3.77 8.70
CA GLY A 209 -18.36 4.89 9.60
C GLY A 209 -18.05 6.26 8.97
N PRO A 210 -18.36 7.37 9.68
CA PRO A 210 -18.14 8.73 9.15
C PRO A 210 -16.69 9.03 8.76
N ALA A 211 -15.73 8.42 9.46
CA ALA A 211 -14.30 8.52 9.16
C ALA A 211 -13.79 7.34 8.31
N GLY A 212 -14.68 6.51 7.75
CA GLY A 212 -14.32 5.32 7.00
C GLY A 212 -13.62 5.63 5.68
N ILE A 213 -12.70 4.76 5.27
CA ILE A 213 -11.98 4.86 3.98
C ILE A 213 -12.92 4.85 2.77
N VAL A 214 -14.13 4.30 2.89
CA VAL A 214 -15.19 4.37 1.87
C VAL A 214 -15.55 5.81 1.48
N ASN A 215 -15.27 6.79 2.35
CA ASN A 215 -15.54 8.20 2.12
C ASN A 215 -14.36 8.96 1.48
N THR A 216 -13.15 8.39 1.50
CA THR A 216 -11.93 9.07 1.07
C THR A 216 -11.27 8.40 -0.13
N VAL A 217 -11.13 7.07 -0.11
CA VAL A 217 -10.48 6.28 -1.17
C VAL A 217 -11.22 6.40 -2.51
N PRO A 218 -12.56 6.20 -2.61
CA PRO A 218 -13.26 6.31 -3.89
C PRO A 218 -13.20 7.71 -4.50
N ARG A 219 -13.14 8.76 -3.67
CA ARG A 219 -13.00 10.14 -4.15
C ARG A 219 -11.62 10.39 -4.76
N ALA A 220 -10.57 9.83 -4.17
CA ALA A 220 -9.21 9.93 -4.70
C ALA A 220 -9.06 9.17 -6.03
N PHE A 221 -9.69 8.00 -6.18
CA PHE A 221 -9.67 7.24 -7.43
C PHE A 221 -10.33 7.92 -8.64
N LYS A 222 -11.10 9.00 -8.44
CA LYS A 222 -11.62 9.81 -9.56
C LYS A 222 -10.52 10.49 -10.38
N LYS A 223 -9.33 10.67 -9.80
CA LYS A 223 -8.21 11.41 -10.42
C LYS A 223 -6.88 10.64 -10.41
N HIS A 224 -6.82 9.52 -9.69
CA HIS A 224 -5.58 8.77 -9.46
C HIS A 224 -5.84 7.28 -9.65
N ASP A 225 -4.83 6.53 -10.09
CA ASP A 225 -4.84 5.06 -10.17
C ASP A 225 -4.27 4.39 -8.91
N THR A 226 -3.80 5.20 -7.96
CA THR A 226 -3.13 4.77 -6.74
C THR A 226 -3.49 5.70 -5.59
N VAL A 227 -3.79 5.15 -4.42
CA VAL A 227 -4.15 5.90 -3.21
C VAL A 227 -3.46 5.28 -2.02
N ILE A 228 -2.83 6.09 -1.17
CA ILE A 228 -2.20 5.64 0.07
C ILE A 228 -3.10 6.04 1.24
N VAL A 229 -3.52 5.07 2.04
CA VAL A 229 -4.26 5.32 3.29
C VAL A 229 -3.26 5.49 4.43
N LEU A 230 -3.37 6.63 5.13
CA LEU A 230 -2.43 7.06 6.17
C LEU A 230 -2.26 5.99 7.25
N GLY A 231 -1.04 5.45 7.35
CA GLY A 231 -0.65 4.45 8.36
C GLY A 231 -1.30 3.09 8.17
N HIS A 232 -1.90 2.83 7.01
CA HIS A 232 -2.66 1.62 6.73
C HIS A 232 -2.07 0.86 5.55
N GLY A 233 -2.20 1.38 4.32
CA GLY A 233 -1.82 0.62 3.14
C GLY A 233 -2.03 1.39 1.84
N VAL A 234 -1.89 0.69 0.72
CA VAL A 234 -1.97 1.25 -0.62
C VAL A 234 -3.06 0.52 -1.41
N PHE A 235 -3.90 1.27 -2.09
CA PHE A 235 -4.84 0.76 -3.09
C PHE A 235 -4.33 1.16 -4.47
N THR A 236 -4.28 0.22 -5.40
CA THR A 236 -4.02 0.48 -6.82
C THR A 236 -5.13 -0.10 -7.68
N ALA A 237 -5.41 0.54 -8.81
CA ALA A 237 -6.54 0.17 -9.66
C ALA A 237 -6.19 0.12 -11.16
N GLY A 238 -6.87 -0.77 -11.88
CA GLY A 238 -6.65 -1.06 -13.30
C GLY A 238 -7.95 -1.37 -14.03
N THR A 239 -7.95 -1.22 -15.35
CA THR A 239 -9.12 -1.41 -16.21
C THR A 239 -9.21 -2.79 -16.83
N ASP A 240 -8.06 -3.39 -17.16
CA ASP A 240 -8.01 -4.58 -18.01
C ASP A 240 -7.41 -5.81 -17.31
N GLY A 241 -6.76 -5.61 -16.15
CA GLY A 241 -6.20 -6.69 -15.33
C GLY A 241 -5.35 -6.17 -14.18
N PHE A 242 -4.63 -7.07 -13.51
CA PHE A 242 -3.84 -6.77 -12.31
C PHE A 242 -2.39 -6.34 -12.58
N GLN A 243 -1.88 -6.46 -13.80
CA GLN A 243 -0.51 -6.04 -14.15
C GLN A 243 -0.23 -4.57 -13.79
N ARG A 244 -1.10 -3.66 -14.25
CA ARG A 244 -0.94 -2.22 -14.00
C ARG A 244 -1.07 -1.88 -12.50
N PRO A 245 -2.10 -2.35 -11.77
CA PRO A 245 -2.16 -2.22 -10.31
C PRO A 245 -0.90 -2.68 -9.59
N LEU A 246 -0.38 -3.86 -9.94
CA LEU A 246 0.81 -4.43 -9.28
C LEU A 246 2.05 -3.58 -9.59
N LEU A 247 2.25 -3.18 -10.84
CA LEU A 247 3.34 -2.29 -11.24
C LEU A 247 3.30 -0.97 -10.47
N ARG A 248 2.14 -0.31 -10.41
CA ARG A 248 1.97 0.94 -9.66
C ARG A 248 2.31 0.78 -8.18
N MET A 249 1.95 -0.35 -7.57
CA MET A 249 2.27 -0.59 -6.17
C MET A 249 3.77 -0.76 -5.95
N LYS A 250 4.47 -1.47 -6.85
CA LYS A 250 5.94 -1.58 -6.84
C LYS A 250 6.62 -0.22 -7.02
N GLU A 251 6.14 0.60 -7.96
CA GLU A 251 6.65 1.96 -8.19
C GLU A 251 6.51 2.85 -6.96
N ILE A 252 5.35 2.83 -6.30
CA ILE A 252 5.13 3.59 -5.08
C ILE A 252 6.02 3.11 -3.94
N GLU A 253 6.16 1.80 -3.74
CA GLU A 253 7.03 1.28 -2.67
C GLU A 253 8.50 1.60 -2.90
N ALA A 254 9.00 1.39 -4.13
CA ALA A 254 10.38 1.69 -4.49
C ALA A 254 10.69 3.18 -4.30
N CYS A 255 9.80 4.05 -4.78
CA CYS A 255 9.96 5.49 -4.61
C CYS A 255 9.85 5.91 -3.14
N ALA A 256 8.92 5.36 -2.36
CA ALA A 256 8.79 5.65 -0.93
C ALA A 256 10.03 5.20 -0.14
N MET A 257 10.62 4.05 -0.49
CA MET A 257 11.87 3.59 0.11
C MET A 257 13.01 4.57 -0.19
N LYS A 258 13.15 5.02 -1.45
CA LYS A 258 14.15 6.02 -1.83
C LYS A 258 13.99 7.33 -1.04
N GLU A 259 12.76 7.82 -0.92
CA GLU A 259 12.46 9.03 -0.14
C GLU A 259 12.71 8.84 1.36
N TYR A 260 12.45 7.64 1.91
CA TYR A 260 12.79 7.33 3.29
C TYR A 260 14.30 7.49 3.54
N PHE A 261 15.15 6.83 2.74
CA PHE A 261 16.60 6.87 2.94
C PHE A 261 17.22 8.23 2.58
N ARG A 262 16.63 8.98 1.64
CA ARG A 262 16.98 10.39 1.42
C ARG A 262 16.75 11.24 2.67
N ASN A 263 15.60 11.09 3.30
CA ASN A 263 15.29 11.81 4.54
C ASN A 263 16.19 11.36 5.69
N GLU A 264 16.45 10.06 5.80
CA GLU A 264 17.36 9.49 6.80
C GLU A 264 18.74 10.16 6.74
N ARG A 265 19.39 10.17 5.57
CA ARG A 265 20.71 10.81 5.36
C ARG A 265 20.70 12.30 5.66
N THR A 266 19.64 12.99 5.20
CA THR A 266 19.45 14.42 5.44
C THR A 266 19.35 14.73 6.93
N TYR A 267 18.71 13.87 7.72
CA TYR A 267 18.50 14.10 9.15
C TYR A 267 19.65 13.60 10.02
N SER A 268 20.38 12.57 9.59
CA SER A 268 21.55 12.03 10.30
C SER A 268 22.80 12.89 10.13
N GLY A 269 22.85 13.75 9.11
CA GLY A 269 23.97 14.65 8.87
C GLY A 269 25.10 14.05 8.02
N TYR A 270 24.84 12.91 7.37
CA TYR A 270 25.69 12.39 6.30
C TYR A 270 25.46 13.22 5.02
N LEU A 271 26.30 14.24 4.82
CA LEU A 271 26.56 14.88 3.52
C LEU A 271 28.03 14.68 3.18
#